data_AF-A0A947TFI7-F1
#
_entry.id   AF-A0A947TFI7-F1
#
_cell.length_a   1.000
_cell.length_b   1.000
_cell.length_c   1.000
_cell.angle_alpha   90.00
_cell.angle_beta   90.00
_cell.angle_gamma   90.00
#
_symmetry.space_group_name_H-M   'P 1'
#
loop_
_entity.id
_entity.type
_entity.pdbx_description
1 polymer ?
#
loop_
_entity_poly.entity_id
_entity_poly.type
_entity_poly.pdbx_seq_one_letter_code
_entity_poly.pdbx_strand_id
1 'polypeptide(L)' 'MEGFEVLEKVAESSGNSGRIYVPKKWIGKKVRAVLIE' A
#
# COMPACT_ATOMS: atom_id res chain seq x y z
N MET A 1 16.91 -12.47 -8.78
CA MET A 1 15.45 -12.45 -8.58
C MET A 1 15.16 -11.32 -7.61
N GLU A 2 14.45 -10.28 -8.04
CA GLU A 2 14.07 -9.17 -7.16
C GLU A 2 12.69 -9.45 -6.58
N GLY A 3 12.58 -9.49 -5.26
CA GLY A 3 11.32 -9.64 -4.54
C GLY A 3 10.88 -8.31 -3.95
N PHE A 4 9.59 -8.00 -4.07
CA PHE A 4 9.00 -6.86 -3.36
C PHE A 4 8.34 -7.34 -2.09
N GLU A 5 8.48 -6.56 -1.02
CA GLU A 5 7.72 -6.77 0.21
C GLU A 5 6.24 -6.43 -0.07
N VAL A 6 5.33 -7.34 0.30
CA VAL A 6 3.87 -7.19 0.10
C VAL A 6 3.20 -7.15 1.47
N LEU A 7 2.24 -6.24 1.63
CA LEU A 7 1.36 -6.21 2.79
C LEU A 7 -0.09 -6.23 2.32
N GLU A 8 -0.88 -7.13 2.88
CA GLU A 8 -2.33 -7.17 2.68
C GLU A 8 -3.01 -6.31 3.74
N LYS A 9 -3.81 -5.35 3.28
CA LYS A 9 -4.54 -4.41 4.12
C LYS A 9 -5.86 -4.08 3.45
N VAL A 10 -6.89 -3.87 4.27
CA VAL A 10 -8.16 -3.32 3.81
C VAL A 10 -7.99 -1.81 3.63
N ALA A 11 -8.49 -1.29 2.51
CA ALA A 11 -8.51 0.14 2.26
C ALA A 11 -9.58 0.81 3.15
N GLU A 12 -9.17 1.85 3.87
CA GLU A 12 -10.04 2.63 4.74
C GLU A 12 -10.48 3.94 4.05
N SER A 13 -11.61 4.51 4.47
CA SER A 13 -12.08 5.78 3.90
C SER A 13 -11.14 6.95 4.21
N SER A 14 -10.94 7.82 3.22
CA SER A 14 -10.10 9.01 3.33
C SER A 14 -10.53 10.08 2.33
N GLY A 15 -11.34 11.03 2.78
CA GLY A 15 -11.89 12.07 1.91
C GLY A 15 -12.70 11.47 0.76
N ASN A 16 -12.29 11.73 -0.47
CA ASN A 16 -12.87 11.16 -1.70
C ASN A 16 -12.12 9.91 -2.21
N SER A 17 -11.33 9.26 -1.36
CA SER A 17 -10.44 8.15 -1.75
C SER A 17 -10.36 7.05 -0.66
N GLY A 18 -9.71 5.94 -0.99
CA GLY A 18 -9.28 4.92 -0.03
C GLY A 18 -7.81 5.12 0.35
N ARG A 19 -7.46 4.87 1.62
CA ARG A 19 -6.07 4.88 2.10
C ARG A 19 -5.66 3.52 2.66
N ILE A 20 -4.38 3.18 2.49
CA ILE A 20 -3.72 2.08 3.18
C ILE A 20 -2.48 2.61 3.89
N TYR A 21 -2.26 2.22 5.14
CA TYR A 21 -1.03 2.57 5.86
C TYR A 21 0.09 1.59 5.52
N VAL A 22 1.22 2.12 5.03
CA VAL A 22 2.42 1.33 4.75
C VAL A 22 3.48 1.52 5.85
N PRO A 23 4.44 0.59 6.01
CA PRO A 23 5.54 0.78 6.95
C PRO A 23 6.30 2.09 6.72
N LYS A 24 6.71 2.78 7.79
CA LYS A 24 7.47 4.06 7.69
C LYS A 24 8.73 3.95 6.83
N LYS A 25 9.38 2.76 6.81
CA LYS A 25 10.54 2.47 5.96
C LYS A 25 10.28 2.55 4.44
N TRP A 26 9.03 2.72 4.01
CA TRP A 26 8.63 2.90 2.61
C TRP A 26 8.44 4.37 2.21
N ILE A 27 8.55 5.32 3.15
CA ILE A 27 8.48 6.76 2.83
C ILE A 27 9.57 7.11 1.81
N GLY A 28 9.18 7.83 0.75
CA GLY A 28 10.08 8.21 -0.36
C GLY A 28 10.36 7.08 -1.38
N LYS A 29 9.82 5.87 -1.18
CA LYS A 29 9.94 4.76 -2.12
C LYS A 29 8.73 4.69 -3.05
N LYS A 30 8.93 4.12 -4.23
CA LYS A 30 7.83 3.84 -5.17
C LYS A 30 7.02 2.65 -4.67
N VAL A 31 5.72 2.84 -4.48
CA VAL A 31 4.77 1.82 -4.02
C VAL A 31 3.67 1.65 -5.07
N ARG A 32 3.11 0.44 -5.18
CA ARG A 32 1.94 0.13 -6.01
C ARG A 32 0.88 -0.51 -5.14
N ALA A 33 -0.34 -0.02 -5.23
CA ALA A 33 -1.52 -0.72 -4.70
C ALA A 33 -2.06 -1.65 -5.79
N VAL A 34 -2.48 -2.86 -5.40
CA VAL A 34 -3.12 -3.85 -6.27
C VAL A 34 -4.40 -4.28 -5.55
N LEU A 35 -5.54 -4.19 -6.24
CA LEU A 35 -6.81 -4.72 -5.74
C LEU A 35 -6.78 -6.25 -5.87
N ILE A 36 -7.13 -6.94 -4.80
CA ILE A 36 -7.18 -8.39 -4.72
C ILE A 36 -8.66 -8.74 -4.48
N GLU A 37 -9.38 -9.06 -5.56
CA GLU A 37 -10.76 -9.59 -5.56
C GLU A 37 -10.75 -11.03 -6.06
#